data_AF-X0U465-F1
#
_entry.id   AF-X0U465-F1
#
_cell.length_a   1.000
_cell.length_b   1.000
_cell.length_c   1.000
_cell.angle_alpha   90.00
_cell.angle_beta   90.00
_cell.angle_gamma   90.00
#
_symmetry.space_group_name_H-M   'P 1'
#
loop_
_entity.id
_entity.type
_entity.pdbx_description
1 polymer ?
#
loop_
_entity_poly.entity_id
_entity_poly.type
_entity_poly.pdbx_seq_one_letter_code
_entity_poly.pdbx_strand_id
1 'polypeptide(L)'
;LRQLIVLLRARPRAILSTGSNIAVPVSVFGRLMGVKAIHIETGSRVHTMSATGKLMYRIANRFFVQWESLQDDYPQAIYAGRLL
;
A
#
# COMPACT_ATOMS: atom_id res chain seq x y z
N LEU A 1 -8.88 15.71 -4.95
CA LEU A 1 -9.38 16.56 -3.83
C LEU A 1 -10.44 15.88 -2.96
N ARG A 2 -11.52 15.31 -3.51
CA ARG A 2 -12.58 14.65 -2.71
C ARG A 2 -12.06 13.60 -1.71
N GLN A 3 -11.08 12.79 -2.08
CA GLN A 3 -10.51 11.77 -1.17
C GLN A 3 -9.73 12.38 0.01
N LEU A 4 -9.09 13.53 -0.18
CA LEU A 4 -8.43 14.26 0.91
C LEU A 4 -9.45 14.83 1.90
N ILE A 5 -10.59 15.33 1.39
CA ILE A 5 -11.70 15.79 2.23
C ILE A 5 -12.22 14.63 3.08
N VAL A 6 -12.38 13.45 2.49
CA VAL A 6 -12.79 12.25 3.24
C VAL A 6 -11.78 11.92 4.33
N LEU A 7 -10.49 11.97 4.03
CA LEU A 7 -9.43 11.68 5.00
C LEU A 7 -9.45 12.65 6.19
N LEU A 8 -9.65 13.95 5.93
CA LEU A 8 -9.76 14.99 6.97
C LEU A 8 -11.02 14.85 7.82
N ARG A 9 -12.14 14.43 7.23
CA ARG A 9 -13.42 14.25 7.93
C ARG A 9 -13.48 12.96 8.73
N ALA A 10 -13.05 11.86 8.12
CA ALA A 10 -13.11 10.54 8.74
C ALA A 10 -12.03 10.32 9.80
N ARG A 11 -10.89 11.02 9.69
CA ARG A 11 -9.72 10.92 10.61
C ARG A 11 -9.36 9.46 10.95
N PRO A 12 -9.12 8.60 9.95
CA PRO A 12 -8.87 7.19 10.20
C PRO A 12 -7.54 6.99 10.93
N ARG A 13 -7.44 5.90 11.70
CA ARG A 13 -6.15 5.49 12.30
C ARG A 13 -5.23 4.82 11.28
N ALA A 14 -5.78 4.22 10.24
CA ALA A 14 -5.03 3.59 9.16
C ALA A 14 -5.77 3.67 7.81
N ILE A 15 -5.00 3.64 6.73
CA ILE A 15 -5.45 3.50 5.35
C ILE A 15 -4.97 2.14 4.86
N LEU A 16 -5.89 1.30 4.39
CA LEU A 16 -5.59 0.04 3.71
C LEU A 16 -5.84 0.21 2.21
N SER A 17 -4.89 -0.21 1.37
CA SER A 17 -5.03 -0.17 -0.09
C SER A 17 -4.49 -1.43 -0.75
N THR A 18 -5.11 -1.83 -1.86
CA THR A 18 -4.83 -3.09 -2.57
C THR A 18 -4.35 -2.91 -4.02
N GLY A 19 -3.93 -1.69 -4.39
CA GLY A 19 -3.42 -1.39 -5.73
C GLY A 19 -4.38 -0.53 -6.56
N SER A 20 -4.16 0.79 -6.51
CA SER A 20 -4.75 1.78 -7.41
C SER A 20 -3.84 2.99 -7.45
N ASN A 21 -3.75 3.68 -8.59
CA ASN A 21 -2.96 4.92 -8.69
C ASN A 21 -3.41 5.99 -7.68
N ILE A 22 -4.67 5.95 -7.23
CA ILE A 22 -5.20 6.88 -6.22
C ILE A 22 -4.65 6.59 -4.81
N ALA A 23 -4.23 5.35 -4.55
CA ALA A 23 -3.69 4.95 -3.26
C ALA A 23 -2.44 5.74 -2.87
N VAL A 24 -1.59 6.06 -3.85
CA VAL A 24 -0.31 6.75 -3.66
C VAL A 24 -0.52 8.12 -3.03
N PRO A 25 -1.22 9.08 -3.67
CA PRO A 25 -1.41 10.41 -3.08
C PRO A 25 -2.16 10.34 -1.75
N VAL A 26 -3.20 9.51 -1.63
CA VAL A 26 -3.98 9.41 -0.38
C VAL A 26 -3.13 8.89 0.78
N SER A 27 -2.28 7.88 0.53
CA SER A 27 -1.40 7.32 1.56
C SER A 27 -0.28 8.29 1.94
N VAL A 28 0.28 9.04 0.97
CA VAL A 28 1.25 10.10 1.24
C VAL A 28 0.64 11.16 2.15
N PHE A 29 -0.51 11.72 1.78
CA PHE A 29 -1.18 12.74 2.59
C PHE A 29 -1.61 12.19 3.96
N GLY A 30 -2.11 10.96 4.04
CA GLY A 30 -2.42 10.30 5.30
C GLY A 30 -1.22 10.19 6.22
N ARG A 31 -0.07 9.76 5.68
CA ARG A 31 1.16 9.66 6.46
C ARG A 31 1.64 11.00 7.00
N LEU A 32 1.55 12.07 6.20
CA LEU A 32 1.89 13.42 6.66
C LEU A 32 0.98 13.88 7.81
N MET A 33 -0.24 13.35 7.91
CA MET A 33 -1.17 13.60 9.01
C MET A 33 -1.09 12.57 10.14
N GLY A 34 -0.07 11.71 10.15
CA GLY A 34 0.13 10.69 11.20
C GLY A 34 -0.72 9.41 11.03
N VAL A 35 -1.48 9.28 9.95
CA VAL A 35 -2.26 8.08 9.65
C VAL A 35 -1.34 6.96 9.15
N LYS A 36 -1.53 5.74 9.65
CA LYS A 36 -0.76 4.57 9.20
C LYS A 36 -1.19 4.16 7.79
N ALA A 37 -0.25 4.04 6.86
CA ALA A 37 -0.53 3.49 5.53
C ALA A 37 -0.16 2.00 5.46
N ILE A 38 -1.09 1.19 4.98
CA ILE A 38 -0.91 -0.25 4.77
C ILE A 38 -1.25 -0.54 3.31
N HIS A 39 -0.37 -1.28 2.64
CA HIS A 39 -0.58 -1.68 1.25
C HIS A 39 -0.49 -3.18 1.09
N ILE A 40 -1.40 -3.75 0.30
CA ILE A 40 -1.37 -5.14 -0.16
C ILE A 40 -1.13 -5.10 -1.66
N GLU A 41 -0.03 -5.68 -2.11
CA GLU A 41 0.25 -5.79 -3.54
C GLU A 41 -0.76 -6.74 -4.21
N THR A 42 -1.08 -6.43 -5.47
CA THR A 42 -1.98 -7.27 -6.27
C THR A 42 -1.47 -8.70 -6.38
N GLY A 43 -2.36 -9.67 -6.18
CA GLY A 43 -2.07 -11.09 -6.38
C GLY A 43 -1.89 -11.47 -7.87
N SER A 44 -2.24 -10.58 -8.81
CA SER A 44 -2.06 -10.82 -10.25
C SER A 44 -0.59 -10.80 -10.70
N ARG A 45 0.31 -10.34 -9.84
CA ARG A 45 1.73 -10.14 -10.13
C ARG A 45 2.58 -11.12 -9.33
N VAL A 46 3.01 -12.21 -9.96
CA VAL A 46 3.78 -13.27 -9.30
C VAL A 46 5.26 -12.92 -9.15
N HIS A 47 5.88 -12.45 -10.23
CA HIS A 47 7.34 -12.28 -10.29
C HIS A 47 7.82 -10.83 -10.29
N THR A 48 6.93 -9.85 -10.49
CA THR A 48 7.32 -8.44 -10.60
C THR A 48 6.35 -7.52 -9.89
N MET A 49 6.85 -6.48 -9.22
CA MET A 49 5.99 -5.51 -8.53
C MET A 49 5.26 -4.59 -9.53
N SER A 50 3.99 -4.26 -9.27
CA SER A 50 3.27 -3.24 -10.03
C SER A 50 3.91 -1.85 -9.87
N ALA A 51 3.63 -0.93 -10.80
CA ALA A 51 4.13 0.45 -10.69
C ALA A 51 3.64 1.14 -9.41
N THR A 52 2.36 0.96 -9.07
CA THR A 52 1.79 1.43 -7.80
C THR A 52 2.47 0.76 -6.61
N GLY A 53 2.67 -0.56 -6.66
CA GLY A 53 3.35 -1.34 -5.62
C GLY A 53 4.76 -0.82 -5.34
N LYS A 54 5.55 -0.53 -6.37
CA LYS A 54 6.90 0.04 -6.23
C LYS A 54 6.91 1.38 -5.50
N LEU A 55 5.93 2.24 -5.78
CA LEU A 55 5.77 3.52 -5.06
C LEU A 55 5.32 3.27 -3.61
N MET A 56 4.29 2.43 -3.45
CA MET A 56 3.71 2.10 -2.16
C MET A 56 4.67 1.35 -1.25
N TYR A 57 5.63 0.61 -1.78
CA TYR A 57 6.70 -0.04 -1.02
C TYR A 57 7.52 0.97 -0.22
N ARG A 58 7.77 2.16 -0.77
CA ARG A 58 8.48 3.25 -0.08
C ARG A 58 7.56 4.08 0.82
N ILE A 59 6.26 4.10 0.52
CA ILE A 59 5.28 4.96 1.18
C ILE A 59 4.57 4.24 2.32
N ALA A 60 4.30 2.94 2.26
CA ALA A 60 3.52 2.26 3.29
C ALA A 60 4.32 2.09 4.58
N ASN A 61 3.65 2.11 5.73
CA ASN A 61 4.22 1.66 6.99
C ASN A 61 4.33 0.13 7.05
N ARG A 62 3.43 -0.57 6.35
CA ARG A 62 3.42 -2.02 6.17
C ARG A 62 3.05 -2.34 4.73
N PHE A 63 3.85 -3.17 4.10
CA PHE A 63 3.67 -3.57 2.72
C PHE A 63 3.59 -5.09 2.65
N PHE A 64 2.49 -5.60 2.11
CA PHE A 64 2.23 -7.04 2.01
C PHE A 64 2.34 -7.51 0.56
N VAL A 65 2.95 -8.67 0.38
CA VAL A 65 3.00 -9.38 -0.91
C VAL A 65 2.34 -10.75 -0.77
N GLN A 66 1.78 -11.23 -1.88
CA GLN A 66 1.03 -12.49 -1.91
C GLN A 66 1.83 -13.66 -2.48
N TRP A 67 3.03 -13.40 -2.98
CA TRP A 67 3.93 -14.38 -3.58
C TRP A 67 5.31 -14.28 -2.93
N GLU A 68 5.87 -15.41 -2.52
CA GLU A 68 7.20 -15.48 -1.89
C GLU A 68 8.29 -14.98 -2.82
N SER A 69 8.15 -15.19 -4.13
CA SER A 69 9.10 -14.71 -5.15
C SER A 69 9.28 -13.19 -5.20
N LEU A 70 8.34 -12.41 -4.65
CA LEU A 70 8.51 -10.97 -4.53
C LEU A 70 9.34 -10.58 -3.29
N GLN A 71 9.54 -11.48 -2.33
CA GLN A 71 10.27 -11.14 -1.11
C GLN A 71 11.78 -11.02 -1.36
N ASP A 72 12.32 -11.76 -2.33
CA ASP A 72 13.73 -11.72 -2.71
C ASP A 72 14.17 -10.32 -3.18
N ASP A 73 13.37 -9.69 -4.05
CA ASP A 73 13.62 -8.35 -4.58
C ASP A 73 13.18 -7.22 -3.62
N TYR A 74 12.27 -7.52 -2.70
CA TYR A 74 11.62 -6.54 -1.81
C TYR A 74 11.66 -7.02 -0.35
N PRO A 75 12.84 -7.02 0.30
CA PRO A 75 13.03 -7.66 1.61
C PRO A 75 12.25 -7.02 2.77
N GLN A 76 11.76 -5.78 2.62
CA GLN A 76 10.90 -5.13 3.61
C GLN A 76 9.42 -5.50 3.43
N ALA A 77 9.07 -6.23 2.36
CA ALA A 77 7.74 -6.73 2.14
C ALA A 77 7.45 -7.90 3.08
N ILE A 78 6.22 -7.97 3.55
CA ILE A 78 5.72 -9.03 4.40
C ILE A 78 4.95 -10.00 3.52
N TYR A 79 5.49 -11.20 3.33
CA TYR A 79 4.73 -12.26 2.68
C TYR A 79 3.56 -12.68 3.59
N ALA A 80 2.36 -12.72 3.00
CA ALA A 80 1.12 -13.05 3.74
C ALA A 80 0.19 -13.99 2.96
N GLY A 81 0.69 -14.67 1.92
CA GLY A 81 -0.10 -15.57 1.09
C GLY A 81 -1.27 -14.87 0.38
N ARG A 82 -2.34 -15.62 0.06
CA ARG A 82 -3.54 -15.05 -0.57
C ARG A 82 -4.37 -14.27 0.44
N LEU A 83 -4.38 -12.95 0.28
CA LEU A 83 -5.16 -12.01 1.10
C LEU A 83 -6.42 -11.50 0.39
N LEU A 84 -6.47 -11.56 -0.94
CA LEU A 84 -7.52 -10.99 -1.80
C LEU A 84 -7.95 -11.98 -2.89
#